data_AF-A0A8H5SEB0-F1
#
_entry.id   AF-A0A8H5SEB0-F1
#
_cell.length_a   1.000
_cell.length_b   1.000
_cell.length_c   1.000
_cell.angle_alpha   90.00
_cell.angle_beta   90.00
_cell.angle_gamma   90.00
#
_symmetry.space_group_name_H-M   'P 1'
#
loop_
_entity.id
_entity.type
_entity.pdbx_description
1 polymer ?
#
loop_
_entity_poly.entity_id
_entity_poly.type
_entity_poly.pdbx_seq_one_letter_code
_entity_poly.pdbx_strand_id
1 'polypeptide(L)'
;MPGKAIIIVKKDPSRDKREQRRWNSERDLNCARENLHDLRKKISKVEKEIDRLSEAKETLEEYNEKFKGVIQQEEGRASRKAVKSGTRRLQESQNTCSDQGLKLNKLKNERYELEEIERDWETWRAYVEEECHRRAVFEARIRNEEPQSYESWKKGGYRSVT
;
A
#
# COMPACT_ATOMS: atom_id res chain seq x y z
N MET A 1 7.70 -20.86 19.09
CA MET A 1 7.32 -21.07 17.67
C MET A 1 6.21 -20.08 17.31
N PRO A 2 6.49 -18.91 16.70
CA PRO A 2 5.43 -18.08 16.15
C PRO A 2 5.26 -18.39 14.67
N GLY A 3 4.03 -18.78 14.30
CA GLY A 3 3.64 -19.12 12.94
C GLY A 3 3.83 -17.92 12.01
N LYS A 4 4.61 -18.13 10.95
CA LYS A 4 4.71 -17.21 9.82
C LYS A 4 3.31 -17.04 9.21
N ALA A 5 2.73 -15.86 9.35
CA ALA A 5 1.61 -15.45 8.53
C ALA A 5 2.10 -15.39 7.08
N ILE A 6 1.74 -16.39 6.29
CA ILE A 6 2.01 -16.42 4.86
C ILE A 6 1.11 -15.36 4.24
N ILE A 7 1.68 -14.20 3.89
CA ILE A 7 1.01 -13.25 3.00
C ILE A 7 0.98 -13.94 1.64
N ILE A 8 -0.17 -14.50 1.27
CA ILE A 8 -0.42 -14.99 -0.08
C ILE A 8 -0.56 -13.75 -0.95
N VAL A 9 0.57 -13.23 -1.43
CA VAL A 9 0.59 -12.30 -2.56
C VAL A 9 0.20 -13.15 -3.76
N LYS A 10 -1.04 -12.99 -4.25
CA LYS A 10 -1.43 -13.58 -5.53
C LYS A 10 -0.43 -13.09 -6.57
N LYS A 11 0.32 -14.06 -7.07
CA LYS A 11 1.32 -14.01 -8.15
C LYS A 11 0.98 -12.94 -9.20
N ASP A 12 1.98 -12.13 -9.52
CA ASP A 12 2.04 -11.22 -10.66
C ASP A 12 1.41 -11.89 -11.91
N PRO A 13 0.40 -11.29 -12.58
CA PRO A 13 -0.24 -11.89 -13.74
C PRO A 13 0.81 -12.01 -14.86
N SER A 14 1.13 -13.26 -15.21
CA SER A 14 2.25 -13.57 -16.08
C SER A 14 2.04 -13.03 -17.50
N ARG A 15 3.14 -12.60 -18.13
CA ARG A 15 3.23 -12.15 -19.54
C ARG A 15 3.06 -13.30 -20.57
N ASP A 16 2.32 -14.37 -20.26
CA ASP A 16 2.19 -15.50 -21.17
C ASP A 16 1.18 -15.22 -22.30
N LYS A 17 1.62 -15.30 -23.56
CA LYS A 17 0.81 -15.05 -24.78
C LYS A 17 -0.39 -16.00 -24.88
N ARG A 18 -0.40 -17.12 -24.14
CA ARG A 18 -1.55 -18.04 -24.05
C ARG A 18 -2.63 -17.55 -23.09
N GLU A 19 -2.28 -16.82 -22.02
CA GLU A 19 -3.25 -16.24 -21.07
C GLU A 19 -4.02 -15.06 -21.70
N GLN A 20 -3.39 -14.32 -22.63
CA GLN A 20 -4.06 -13.22 -23.37
C GLN A 20 -5.32 -13.65 -24.14
N ARG A 21 -5.43 -14.92 -24.57
CA ARG A 21 -6.64 -15.44 -25.26
C ARG A 21 -7.82 -15.69 -24.31
N ARG A 22 -7.57 -15.72 -23.00
CA ARG A 22 -8.59 -15.84 -21.94
C ARG A 22 -8.59 -14.60 -21.02
N TRP A 23 -8.05 -13.49 -21.50
CA TRP A 23 -7.98 -12.27 -20.72
C TRP A 23 -9.39 -11.75 -20.44
N ASN A 24 -9.78 -11.80 -19.17
CA ASN A 24 -11.05 -11.27 -18.68
C ASN A 24 -10.74 -9.98 -17.91
N SER A 25 -10.80 -8.88 -18.64
CA SER A 25 -10.45 -7.57 -18.10
C SER A 25 -11.37 -7.13 -16.96
N GLU A 26 -12.65 -7.52 -16.96
CA GLU A 26 -13.56 -7.22 -15.85
C GLU A 26 -13.12 -7.92 -14.55
N ARG A 27 -12.72 -9.19 -14.65
CA ARG A 27 -12.17 -9.94 -13.51
C ARG A 27 -10.88 -9.30 -13.00
N ASP A 28 -10.01 -8.89 -13.91
CA ASP A 28 -8.72 -8.27 -13.58
C ASP A 28 -8.91 -6.89 -12.92
N LEU A 29 -9.82 -6.06 -13.43
CA LEU A 29 -10.18 -4.77 -12.81
C LEU A 29 -10.80 -4.94 -11.43
N ASN A 30 -11.68 -5.93 -11.25
CA ASN A 30 -12.26 -6.23 -9.94
C ASN A 30 -11.16 -6.69 -8.95
N CYS A 31 -10.22 -7.54 -9.41
CA CYS A 31 -9.07 -7.93 -8.62
C CYS A 31 -8.20 -6.72 -8.20
N ALA A 32 -7.92 -5.80 -9.12
CA ALA A 32 -7.20 -4.55 -8.78
C ALA A 32 -7.95 -3.74 -7.72
N ARG A 33 -9.26 -3.55 -7.89
CA ARG A 33 -10.09 -2.76 -6.95
C ARG A 33 -10.11 -3.36 -5.56
N GLU A 34 -10.25 -4.69 -5.45
CA GLU A 34 -10.20 -5.40 -4.17
C GLU A 34 -8.83 -5.24 -3.49
N ASN A 35 -7.73 -5.47 -4.22
CA ASN A 35 -6.38 -5.31 -3.66
C ASN A 35 -6.10 -3.88 -3.20
N LEU A 36 -6.47 -2.87 -4.01
CA LEU A 36 -6.32 -1.46 -3.63
C LEU A 36 -7.15 -1.10 -2.40
N HIS A 37 -8.38 -1.62 -2.29
CA HIS A 37 -9.21 -1.40 -1.11
C HIS A 37 -8.55 -1.98 0.15
N ASP A 38 -8.03 -3.20 0.06
CA ASP A 38 -7.34 -3.86 1.18
C ASP A 38 -6.03 -3.16 1.55
N LEU A 39 -5.26 -2.68 0.58
CA LEU A 39 -4.02 -1.93 0.80
C LEU A 39 -4.31 -0.61 1.53
N ARG A 40 -5.27 0.18 1.04
CA ARG A 40 -5.68 1.44 1.69
C ARG A 40 -6.13 1.23 3.14
N LYS A 41 -6.84 0.13 3.39
CA LYS A 41 -7.25 -0.25 4.75
C LYS A 41 -6.06 -0.62 5.64
N LYS A 42 -5.03 -1.27 5.10
CA LYS A 42 -3.79 -1.59 5.83
C LYS A 42 -2.99 -0.33 6.11
N ILE A 43 -2.77 0.53 5.11
CA ILE A 43 -2.07 1.81 5.24
C ILE A 43 -2.73 2.64 6.35
N SER A 44 -4.06 2.81 6.31
CA SER A 44 -4.79 3.57 7.33
C SER A 44 -4.66 2.98 8.75
N LYS A 45 -4.51 1.65 8.89
CA LYS A 45 -4.26 1.04 10.20
C LYS A 45 -2.85 1.31 10.69
N VAL A 46 -1.85 1.21 9.81
CA VAL A 46 -0.45 1.50 10.13
C VAL A 46 -0.28 2.97 10.52
N GLU A 47 -0.91 3.90 9.79
CA GLU A 47 -0.93 5.32 10.12
C GLU A 47 -1.48 5.58 11.53
N LYS A 48 -2.63 5.00 11.86
CA LYS A 48 -3.21 5.12 13.22
C LYS A 48 -2.29 4.56 14.31
N GLU A 49 -1.52 3.51 14.01
CA GLU A 49 -0.54 2.99 14.97
C GLU A 49 0.68 3.90 15.10
N ILE A 50 1.15 4.48 14.00
CA ILE A 50 2.21 5.50 13.99
C ILE A 50 1.79 6.70 14.83
N ASP A 51 0.59 7.24 14.62
CA ASP A 51 0.10 8.42 15.35
C ASP A 51 0.10 8.15 16.86
N ARG A 52 -0.53 7.04 17.28
CA ARG A 52 -0.60 6.64 18.69
C ARG A 52 0.77 6.44 19.33
N LEU A 53 1.70 5.79 18.62
CA LEU A 53 3.05 5.57 19.14
C LEU A 53 3.87 6.86 19.17
N SER A 54 3.64 7.78 18.25
CA SER A 54 4.29 9.09 18.22
C SER A 54 3.86 9.91 19.42
N GLU A 55 2.54 10.01 19.67
CA GLU A 55 1.98 10.69 20.84
C GLU A 55 2.50 10.08 22.17
N ALA A 56 2.53 8.74 22.26
CA ALA A 56 3.01 8.05 23.45
C ALA A 56 4.51 8.31 23.70
N LYS A 57 5.31 8.35 22.63
CA LYS A 57 6.74 8.64 22.71
C LYS A 57 6.99 10.08 23.13
N GLU A 58 6.32 11.05 22.52
CA GLU A 58 6.43 12.48 22.87
C GLU A 58 6.06 12.71 24.35
N THR A 59 4.96 12.09 24.80
CA THR A 59 4.54 12.12 26.19
C THR A 59 5.62 11.56 27.12
N LEU A 60 6.24 10.45 26.76
CA LEU A 60 7.31 9.83 27.54
C LEU A 60 8.59 10.69 27.57
N GLU A 61 8.92 11.36 26.46
CA GLU A 61 10.04 12.30 26.37
C GLU A 61 9.83 13.49 27.32
N GLU A 62 8.63 14.07 27.34
CA GLU A 62 8.28 15.13 28.29
C GLU A 62 8.40 14.69 29.75
N TYR A 63 7.89 13.49 30.07
CA TYR A 63 8.00 12.94 31.43
C TYR A 63 9.46 12.70 31.83
N ASN A 64 10.28 12.20 30.90
CA ASN A 64 11.70 11.97 31.15
C ASN A 64 12.45 13.27 31.43
N GLU A 65 12.18 14.34 30.68
CA GLU A 65 12.80 15.64 30.94
C GLU A 65 12.37 16.24 32.28
N LYS A 66 11.07 16.18 32.61
CA LYS A 66 10.56 16.61 33.92
C LYS A 66 11.20 15.80 35.06
N PHE A 67 11.26 14.48 34.92
CA PHE A 67 11.81 13.60 35.95
C PHE A 67 13.31 13.79 36.15
N LYS A 68 14.06 14.02 35.07
CA LYS A 68 15.47 14.41 35.11
C LYS A 68 15.67 15.71 35.88
N GLY A 69 14.83 16.72 35.63
CA GLY A 69 14.86 17.98 36.38
C GLY A 69 14.63 17.79 37.88
N VAL A 70 13.66 16.95 38.27
CA VAL A 70 13.41 16.61 39.68
C VAL A 70 14.62 15.93 40.33
N ILE A 71 15.22 14.95 39.65
CA ILE A 71 16.42 14.26 40.17
C ILE A 71 17.55 15.26 40.41
N GLN A 72 17.78 16.18 39.47
CA GLN A 72 18.82 17.22 39.60
C GLN A 72 18.55 18.21 40.74
N GLN A 73 17.28 18.58 40.98
CA GLN A 73 16.93 19.47 42.10
C GLN A 73 17.10 18.79 43.47
N GLU A 74 16.88 17.47 43.52
CA GLU A 74 17.00 16.66 44.74
C GLU A 74 18.44 16.20 45.02
N GLU A 75 19.37 16.37 44.06
CA GLU A 75 20.79 16.14 44.26
C GLU A 75 21.35 17.06 45.37
N GLY A 76 21.67 16.46 46.52
CA GLY A 76 22.15 17.17 47.71
C GLY A 76 21.11 17.37 48.82
N ARG A 77 19.82 17.15 48.53
CA ARG A 77 18.72 17.19 49.53
C ARG A 77 18.18 15.79 49.86
N ALA A 78 18.05 14.94 48.85
CA ALA A 78 17.58 13.58 49.01
C ALA A 78 18.71 12.61 49.40
N SER A 79 18.33 11.46 49.97
CA SER A 79 19.29 10.39 50.25
C SER A 79 19.95 9.89 48.95
N ARG A 80 21.23 9.56 49.02
CA ARG A 80 21.99 9.01 47.88
C ARG A 80 21.34 7.76 47.26
N LYS A 81 20.63 6.97 48.07
CA LYS A 81 19.89 5.78 47.62
C LYS A 81 18.64 6.16 46.80
N ALA A 82 17.93 7.21 47.21
CA ALA A 82 16.77 7.72 46.47
C ALA A 82 17.18 8.29 45.11
N VAL A 83 18.22 9.11 45.06
CA VAL A 83 18.77 9.67 43.80
C VAL A 83 19.17 8.54 42.84
N LYS A 84 19.97 7.57 43.29
CA LYS A 84 20.36 6.40 42.46
C LYS A 84 19.16 5.61 41.94
N SER A 85 18.14 5.40 42.77
CA SER A 85 16.92 4.71 42.35
C SER A 85 16.15 5.53 41.30
N GLY A 86 16.08 6.85 41.45
CA GLY A 86 15.48 7.76 40.47
C GLY A 86 16.21 7.72 39.13
N THR A 87 17.54 7.84 39.15
CA THR A 87 18.38 7.76 37.93
C THR A 87 18.17 6.43 37.20
N ARG A 88 18.09 5.31 37.92
CA ARG A 88 17.84 4.00 37.31
C ARG A 88 16.47 3.95 36.61
N ARG A 89 15.42 4.46 37.25
CA ARG A 89 14.07 4.52 36.65
C ARG A 89 14.04 5.43 35.43
N LEU A 90 14.74 6.56 35.47
CA LEU A 90 14.88 7.45 34.32
C LEU A 90 15.55 6.72 33.15
N GLN A 91 16.62 5.97 33.41
CA GLN A 91 17.30 5.18 32.39
C GLN A 91 16.39 4.11 31.77
N GLU A 92 15.61 3.39 32.58
CA GLU A 92 14.64 2.40 32.11
C GLU A 92 13.55 3.04 31.22
N SER A 93 13.08 4.23 31.60
CA SER A 93 12.11 5.00 30.82
C SER A 93 12.70 5.53 29.49
N GLN A 94 13.96 6.00 29.49
CA GLN A 94 14.66 6.42 28.28
C GLN A 94 14.90 5.27 27.30
N ASN A 95 15.21 4.07 27.81
CA ASN A 95 15.32 2.87 27.00
C ASN A 95 13.97 2.54 26.35
N THR A 96 12.88 2.61 27.12
CA THR A 96 11.51 2.38 26.61
C THR A 96 11.15 3.38 25.50
N CYS A 97 11.50 4.65 25.67
CA CYS A 97 11.33 5.69 24.66
C CYS A 97 12.12 5.39 23.38
N SER A 98 13.36 4.90 23.53
CA SER A 98 14.21 4.51 22.40
C SER A 98 13.63 3.32 21.65
N ASP A 99 13.13 2.31 22.36
CA ASP A 99 12.45 1.14 21.79
C ASP A 99 11.19 1.54 21.00
N GLN A 100 10.42 2.49 21.52
CA GLN A 100 9.28 3.08 20.80
C GLN A 100 9.73 3.79 19.52
N GLY A 101 10.84 4.52 19.56
CA GLY A 101 11.45 5.13 18.37
C GLY A 101 11.83 4.10 17.30
N LEU A 102 12.41 2.98 17.70
CA LEU A 102 12.71 1.86 16.78
C LEU A 102 11.44 1.26 16.19
N LYS A 103 10.39 1.07 17.00
CA LYS A 103 9.10 0.55 16.53
C LYS A 103 8.43 1.52 15.53
N LEU A 104 8.48 2.82 15.80
CA LEU A 104 7.98 3.85 14.88
C LEU A 104 8.68 3.81 13.53
N ASN A 105 10.01 3.68 13.51
CA ASN A 105 10.75 3.58 12.26
C ASN A 105 10.35 2.34 11.44
N LYS A 106 10.12 1.20 12.11
CA LYS A 106 9.63 -0.01 11.42
C LYS A 106 8.26 0.21 10.79
N LEU A 107 7.32 0.83 11.50
CA LEU A 107 5.99 1.11 10.97
C LEU A 107 6.02 2.12 9.82
N LYS A 108 6.89 3.14 9.88
CA LYS A 108 7.09 4.08 8.78
C LYS A 108 7.62 3.39 7.52
N ASN A 109 8.55 2.46 7.68
CA ASN A 109 9.05 1.64 6.57
C ASN A 109 7.94 0.73 6.00
N GLU A 110 7.17 0.06 6.87
CA GLU A 110 6.03 -0.76 6.44
C GLU A 110 4.99 0.06 5.67
N ARG A 111 4.68 1.29 6.13
CA ARG A 111 3.78 2.20 5.41
C ARG A 111 4.32 2.51 4.01
N TYR A 112 5.61 2.84 3.91
CA TYR A 112 6.24 3.14 2.63
C TYR A 112 6.19 1.96 1.65
N GLU A 113 6.48 0.74 2.12
CA GLU A 113 6.38 -0.48 1.31
C GLU A 113 4.93 -0.72 0.84
N LEU A 114 3.93 -0.50 1.71
CA LEU A 114 2.52 -0.63 1.34
C LEU A 114 2.09 0.41 0.30
N GLU A 115 2.55 1.66 0.42
CA GLU A 115 2.30 2.73 -0.55
C GLU A 115 2.96 2.43 -1.91
N GLU A 116 4.13 1.79 -1.93
CA GLU A 116 4.78 1.34 -3.16
C GLU A 116 3.95 0.27 -3.87
N ILE A 117 3.50 -0.74 -3.12
CA ILE A 117 2.64 -1.79 -3.66
C ILE A 117 1.30 -1.19 -4.16
N GLU A 118 0.73 -0.20 -3.46
CA GLU A 118 -0.47 0.49 -3.91
C GLU A 118 -0.26 1.16 -5.29
N ARG A 119 0.86 1.89 -5.46
CA ARG A 119 1.19 2.54 -6.75
C ARG A 119 1.34 1.53 -7.88
N ASP A 120 1.93 0.37 -7.63
CA ASP A 120 2.07 -0.70 -8.63
C ASP A 120 0.69 -1.23 -9.05
N TRP A 121 -0.21 -1.46 -8.10
CA TRP A 121 -1.59 -1.88 -8.39
C TRP A 121 -2.39 -0.80 -9.13
N GLU A 122 -2.21 0.48 -8.82
CA GLU A 122 -2.85 1.59 -9.54
C GLU A 122 -2.35 1.66 -10.98
N THR A 123 -1.03 1.51 -11.19
CA THR A 123 -0.41 1.48 -12.52
C THR A 123 -0.94 0.31 -13.34
N TRP A 124 -1.00 -0.88 -12.75
CA TRP A 124 -1.53 -2.06 -13.41
C TRP A 124 -3.02 -1.91 -13.74
N ARG A 125 -3.84 -1.37 -12.83
CA ARG A 125 -5.25 -1.07 -13.08
C ARG A 125 -5.41 -0.14 -14.28
N ALA A 126 -4.65 0.95 -14.33
CA ALA A 126 -4.69 1.91 -15.43
C ALA A 126 -4.32 1.26 -16.77
N TYR A 127 -3.31 0.39 -16.77
CA TYR A 127 -2.95 -0.39 -17.96
C TYR A 127 -4.10 -1.27 -18.45
N VAL A 128 -4.77 -2.00 -17.55
CA VAL A 128 -5.92 -2.84 -17.89
C VAL A 128 -7.08 -2.00 -18.44
N GLU A 129 -7.37 -0.84 -17.84
CA GLU A 129 -8.40 0.10 -18.30
C GLU A 129 -8.09 0.63 -19.72
N GLU A 130 -6.83 0.98 -19.99
CA GLU A 130 -6.40 1.46 -21.30
C GLU A 130 -6.52 0.37 -22.37
N GLU A 131 -6.09 -0.85 -22.07
CA GLU A 131 -6.22 -2.00 -22.99
C GLU A 131 -7.70 -2.32 -23.29
N CYS A 132 -8.61 -2.19 -22.30
CA CYS A 132 -10.04 -2.30 -22.54
C CYS A 132 -10.54 -1.25 -23.54
N HIS A 133 -10.12 0.00 -23.34
CA HIS A 133 -10.50 1.10 -24.20
C HIS A 133 -10.01 0.89 -25.64
N ARG A 134 -8.74 0.49 -25.82
CA ARG A 134 -8.18 0.21 -27.15
C ARG A 134 -8.94 -0.90 -27.88
N ARG A 135 -9.33 -1.97 -27.17
CA ARG A 135 -10.15 -3.05 -27.76
C ARG A 135 -11.54 -2.57 -28.17
N ALA A 136 -12.21 -1.80 -27.32
CA ALA A 136 -13.53 -1.26 -27.64
C ALA A 136 -13.48 -0.36 -28.89
N VAL A 137 -12.44 0.49 -29.02
CA VAL A 137 -12.22 1.33 -30.21
C VAL A 137 -12.00 0.47 -31.45
N PHE A 138 -11.17 -0.57 -31.36
CA PHE A 138 -10.91 -1.49 -32.46
C PHE A 138 -12.17 -2.25 -32.90
N GLU A 139 -12.94 -2.79 -31.96
CA GLU A 139 -14.21 -3.48 -32.24
C GLU A 139 -15.27 -2.54 -32.84
N ALA A 140 -15.34 -1.29 -32.39
CA ALA A 140 -16.21 -0.27 -32.98
C ALA A 140 -15.79 0.05 -34.42
N ARG A 141 -14.48 0.11 -34.69
CA ARG A 141 -13.95 0.30 -36.04
C ARG A 141 -14.33 -0.85 -36.97
N ILE A 142 -14.13 -2.10 -36.55
CA ILE A 142 -14.52 -3.28 -37.35
C ILE A 142 -16.03 -3.26 -37.65
N ARG A 143 -16.87 -3.02 -36.63
CA ARG A 143 -18.34 -2.92 -36.82
C ARG A 143 -18.77 -1.82 -37.79
N ASN A 144 -17.97 -0.77 -37.97
CA ASN A 144 -18.24 0.31 -38.92
C ASN A 144 -17.66 0.04 -40.33
N GLU A 145 -16.57 -0.75 -40.43
CA GLU A 145 -15.96 -1.17 -41.69
C GLU A 145 -16.69 -2.37 -42.33
N GLU A 146 -17.29 -3.27 -41.52
CA GLU A 146 -18.07 -4.43 -42.00
C GLU A 146 -19.26 -4.06 -42.90
N PRO A 147 -20.14 -3.08 -42.55
CA PRO A 147 -21.22 -2.62 -43.41
C PRO A 147 -20.72 -2.04 -44.74
N GLN A 148 -19.61 -1.30 -44.72
CA GLN A 148 -19.02 -0.71 -45.93
C GLN A 148 -18.50 -1.79 -46.87
N SER A 149 -17.91 -2.87 -46.35
CA SER A 149 -17.43 -3.99 -47.17
C SER A 149 -18.58 -4.81 -47.78
N TYR A 150 -19.68 -5.03 -47.04
CA TYR A 150 -20.86 -5.74 -47.53
C TYR A 150 -21.63 -4.94 -48.61
N GLU A 151 -21.79 -3.63 -48.42
CA GLU A 151 -22.41 -2.77 -49.44
C GLU A 151 -21.56 -2.65 -50.71
N SER A 152 -20.23 -2.63 -50.56
CA SER A 152 -19.30 -2.62 -51.69
C SER A 152 -19.35 -3.93 -52.50
N TRP A 153 -19.52 -5.07 -51.83
CA TRP A 153 -19.67 -6.37 -52.49
C TRP A 153 -21.00 -6.49 -53.24
N LYS A 154 -22.11 -5.99 -52.65
CA LYS A 154 -23.42 -5.92 -53.32
C LYS A 154 -23.41 -5.03 -54.57
N LYS A 155 -22.59 -3.98 -54.62
CA LYS A 155 -22.45 -3.11 -55.80
C LYS A 155 -21.47 -3.65 -56.86
N GLY A 156 -20.64 -4.64 -56.52
CA GLY A 156 -19.69 -5.29 -57.42
C GLY A 156 -20.20 -6.58 -58.08
N GLY A 157 -21.18 -7.26 -57.47
CA GLY A 157 -21.85 -8.42 -58.06
C GLY A 157 -23.03 -8.01 -58.94
N TYR A 158 -23.05 -8.46 -60.20
CA TYR A 158 -23.97 -8.10 -61.30
C TYR A 158 -23.59 -6.87 -62.14
N ARG A 159 -22.50 -7.01 -62.91
CA ARG A 159 -22.60 -6.68 -64.34
C ARG A 159 -22.75 -8.00 -65.09
N SER A 160 -23.98 -8.36 -65.44
CA SER A 160 -24.23 -9.36 -66.47
C SER A 160 -23.57 -8.89 -67.75
N VAL A 161 -22.53 -9.60 -68.19
CA VAL A 161 -21.96 -9.46 -69.53
C VAL A 161 -23.01 -10.05 -70.47
N THR A 162 -23.81 -9.19 -71.10
CA THR A 162 -24.55 -9.50 -72.33
C THR A 162 -23.66 -9.25 -73.52
#